data_AF-A0AAU8PHQ9-F1
#
_entry.id   AF-A0AAU8PHQ9-F1
#
_cell.length_a   1.000
_cell.length_b   1.000
_cell.length_c   1.000
_cell.angle_alpha   90.00
_cell.angle_beta   90.00
_cell.angle_gamma   90.00
#
_symmetry.space_group_name_H-M   'P 1'
#
loop_
_entity.id
_entity.type
_entity.pdbx_description
1 polymer ?
#
loop_
_entity_poly.entity_id
_entity_poly.type
_entity_poly.pdbx_seq_one_letter_code
_entity_poly.pdbx_strand_id
1 'polypeptide(L)'
;MSEFIKIEEIDPLEGEYLLIISTDEDTDTDLINEFNEKFYEMMEKYHAVDYGENEDWIAIFDNKEVAEKVAKEIESLYPELIVTREF
;
A
#
# COMPACT_ATOMS: atom_id res chain seq x y z
N MET A 1 -3.12 -27.81 -0.96
CA MET A 1 -4.17 -27.14 -1.73
C MET A 1 -4.55 -25.91 -0.91
N SER A 2 -3.93 -24.77 -1.19
CA SER A 2 -4.35 -23.51 -0.58
C SER A 2 -5.36 -22.87 -1.51
N GLU A 3 -6.51 -22.53 -0.95
CA GLU A 3 -7.51 -21.72 -1.63
C GLU A 3 -6.93 -20.31 -1.77
N PHE A 4 -6.77 -19.85 -3.01
CA PHE A 4 -6.39 -18.49 -3.34
C PHE A 4 -7.56 -17.58 -2.98
N ILE A 5 -7.31 -16.52 -2.21
CA ILE A 5 -8.25 -15.41 -2.12
C ILE A 5 -8.31 -14.83 -3.53
N LYS A 6 -9.47 -15.00 -4.16
CA LYS A 6 -9.78 -14.40 -5.45
C LYS A 6 -10.11 -12.95 -5.13
N ILE A 7 -9.20 -12.02 -5.43
CA ILE A 7 -9.47 -10.58 -5.40
C ILE A 7 -10.44 -10.31 -6.57
N GLU A 8 -11.72 -10.64 -6.37
CA GLU A 8 -12.81 -10.17 -7.22
C GLU A 8 -13.12 -8.73 -6.79
N GLU A 9 -12.85 -7.77 -7.69
CA GLU A 9 -13.47 -6.44 -7.71
C GLU A 9 -13.01 -5.39 -6.68
N ILE A 10 -11.70 -5.10 -6.59
CA ILE A 10 -11.30 -3.70 -6.31
C ILE A 10 -11.13 -3.02 -7.66
N ASP A 11 -12.24 -2.56 -8.23
CA ASP A 11 -12.21 -1.61 -9.34
C ASP A 11 -12.10 -0.22 -8.71
N PRO A 12 -10.91 0.44 -8.71
CA PRO A 12 -10.84 1.85 -8.38
C PRO A 12 -11.81 2.59 -9.30
N LEU A 13 -12.69 3.42 -8.73
CA LEU A 13 -13.59 4.27 -9.50
C LEU A 13 -12.76 5.09 -10.50
N GLU A 14 -13.39 5.51 -11.60
CA GLU A 14 -12.73 6.30 -12.64
C GLU A 14 -12.08 7.57 -12.03
N GLY A 15 -10.75 7.54 -11.86
CA GLY A 15 -9.97 8.61 -11.22
C GLY A 15 -9.35 8.27 -9.85
N GLU A 16 -9.53 7.06 -9.32
CA GLU A 16 -8.86 6.58 -8.11
C GLU A 16 -7.54 5.85 -8.44
N TYR A 17 -6.55 6.00 -7.58
CA TYR A 17 -5.19 5.51 -7.77
C TYR A 17 -4.81 4.55 -6.66
N LEU A 18 -4.45 3.33 -7.04
CA LEU A 18 -4.20 2.23 -6.13
C LEU A 18 -2.68 2.08 -5.90
N LEU A 19 -2.29 2.06 -4.64
CA LEU A 19 -0.93 1.81 -4.19
C LEU A 19 -0.93 0.56 -3.33
N ILE A 20 -0.15 -0.44 -3.74
CA ILE A 20 0.01 -1.70 -3.02
C ILE A 20 1.45 -1.75 -2.52
N ILE A 21 1.63 -1.96 -1.22
CA ILE A 21 2.93 -2.17 -0.60
C ILE A 21 2.96 -3.58 -0.01
N SER A 22 3.98 -4.33 -0.42
CA SER A 22 4.20 -5.72 -0.01
C SER A 22 5.61 -5.89 0.53
N THR A 23 5.82 -6.97 1.29
CA THR A 23 7.11 -7.37 1.86
C THR A 23 7.50 -8.76 1.38
N ASP A 24 8.79 -9.06 1.39
CA ASP A 24 9.27 -10.44 1.24
C ASP A 24 9.16 -11.20 2.58
N GLU A 25 9.15 -12.53 2.54
CA GLU A 25 9.06 -13.39 3.75
C GLU A 25 10.26 -13.17 4.72
N ASP A 26 11.37 -12.67 4.19
CA ASP A 26 12.60 -12.38 4.96
C ASP A 26 12.64 -10.94 5.51
N THR A 27 11.61 -10.12 5.29
CA THR A 27 11.58 -8.74 5.80
C THR A 27 11.50 -8.72 7.33
N ASP A 28 12.29 -7.83 7.95
CA ASP A 28 12.37 -7.73 9.40
C ASP A 28 11.01 -7.32 10.01
N THR A 29 10.58 -8.05 11.06
CA THR A 29 9.33 -7.77 11.76
C THR A 29 9.32 -6.38 12.42
N ASP A 30 10.49 -5.86 12.82
CA ASP A 30 10.59 -4.50 13.35
C ASP A 30 10.33 -3.46 12.25
N LEU A 31 10.81 -3.70 11.02
CA LEU A 31 10.54 -2.85 9.85
C LEU A 31 9.05 -2.85 9.50
N ILE A 32 8.43 -4.04 9.50
CA ILE A 32 7.00 -4.21 9.25
C ILE A 32 6.18 -3.41 10.26
N ASN A 33 6.50 -3.49 11.55
CA ASN A 33 5.79 -2.76 12.60
C ASN A 33 5.97 -1.24 12.44
N GLU A 34 7.19 -0.77 12.18
CA GLU A 34 7.45 0.67 11.96
C GLU A 34 6.70 1.18 10.72
N PHE A 35 6.76 0.44 9.62
CA PHE A 35 6.06 0.80 8.38
C PHE A 35 4.55 0.81 8.58
N ASN A 36 4.00 -0.15 9.34
CA ASN A 36 2.58 -0.22 9.61
C ASN A 36 2.06 1.07 10.29
N GLU A 37 2.72 1.53 11.35
CA GLU A 37 2.38 2.80 11.99
C GLU A 37 2.51 3.97 11.01
N LYS A 38 3.61 4.02 10.24
CA LYS A 38 3.84 5.07 9.25
C LYS A 38 2.78 5.11 8.16
N PHE A 39 2.38 3.95 7.66
CA PHE A 39 1.39 3.80 6.60
C PHE A 39 0.05 4.36 7.04
N TYR A 40 -0.43 4.00 8.23
CA TYR A 40 -1.68 4.53 8.78
C TYR A 40 -1.64 6.04 9.02
N GLU A 41 -0.50 6.58 9.50
CA GLU A 41 -0.31 8.04 9.58
C GLU A 41 -0.39 8.71 8.20
N MET A 42 0.19 8.08 7.17
CA MET A 42 0.13 8.59 5.79
C MET A 42 -1.29 8.53 5.23
N MET A 43 -2.04 7.45 5.49
CA MET A 43 -3.44 7.32 5.06
C MET A 43 -4.30 8.45 5.64
N GLU A 44 -4.21 8.68 6.94
CA GLU A 44 -4.95 9.77 7.61
C GLU A 44 -4.54 11.15 7.06
N LYS A 45 -3.23 11.39 6.90
CA LYS A 45 -2.69 12.65 6.41
C LYS A 45 -3.11 12.99 4.97
N TYR A 46 -3.19 11.98 4.11
CA TYR A 46 -3.50 12.14 2.69
C TYR A 46 -4.96 11.80 2.35
N HIS A 47 -5.81 11.56 3.36
CA HIS A 47 -7.21 11.15 3.20
C HIS A 47 -7.39 9.92 2.30
N ALA A 48 -6.40 9.02 2.31
CA ALA A 48 -6.45 7.79 1.54
C ALA A 48 -7.23 6.72 2.30
N VAL A 49 -7.87 5.82 1.56
CA VAL A 49 -8.66 4.73 2.13
C VAL A 49 -7.79 3.49 2.23
N ASP A 50 -7.69 2.92 3.43
CA ASP A 50 -7.04 1.63 3.66
C ASP A 50 -7.97 0.49 3.20
N TYR A 51 -7.44 -0.35 2.32
CA TYR A 51 -8.07 -1.57 1.79
C TYR A 51 -7.22 -2.82 2.09
N GLY A 52 -6.18 -2.71 2.92
CA GLY A 52 -5.30 -3.82 3.23
C GLY A 52 -6.05 -4.98 3.89
N GLU A 53 -5.90 -6.20 3.36
CA GLU A 53 -6.27 -7.44 4.03
C GLU A 53 -5.06 -8.39 4.01
N ASN A 54 -4.80 -9.08 5.14
CA ASN A 54 -3.90 -10.23 5.22
C ASN A 54 -2.46 -10.01 4.70
N GLU A 55 -1.72 -9.10 5.33
CA GLU A 55 -0.25 -8.90 5.21
C GLU A 55 0.19 -7.83 4.19
N ASP A 56 -0.65 -7.45 3.23
CA ASP A 56 -0.36 -6.35 2.30
C ASP A 56 -1.01 -5.02 2.74
N TRP A 57 -0.32 -3.90 2.50
CA TRP A 57 -0.87 -2.56 2.71
C TRP A 57 -1.40 -2.01 1.39
N ILE A 58 -2.72 -1.79 1.33
CA ILE A 58 -3.40 -1.34 0.12
C ILE A 58 -4.01 0.02 0.39
N ALA A 59 -3.61 1.03 -0.38
CA ALA A 59 -4.06 2.41 -0.24
C ALA A 59 -4.72 2.90 -1.54
N ILE A 60 -5.91 3.50 -1.41
CA ILE A 60 -6.59 4.16 -2.52
C ILE A 60 -6.55 5.67 -2.33
N PHE A 61 -6.09 6.38 -3.35
CA PHE A 61 -5.98 7.83 -3.39
C PHE A 61 -6.89 8.42 -4.46
N ASP A 62 -7.53 9.55 -4.19
CA ASP A 62 -8.32 10.33 -5.16
C ASP A 62 -7.46 11.21 -6.07
N ASN A 63 -6.16 11.31 -5.78
CA ASN A 63 -5.23 12.18 -6.48
C ASN A 63 -3.93 11.48 -6.87
N LYS A 64 -3.64 11.47 -8.17
CA LYS A 64 -2.43 10.85 -8.75
C LYS A 64 -1.14 11.40 -8.18
N GLU A 65 -1.02 12.72 -8.11
CA GLU A 65 0.22 13.38 -7.66
C GLU A 65 0.50 13.04 -6.19
N VAL A 66 -0.55 12.88 -5.38
CA VAL A 66 -0.44 12.44 -3.99
C VAL A 66 -0.01 10.98 -3.93
N ALA A 67 -0.66 10.08 -4.68
CA ALA A 67 -0.28 8.67 -4.74
C ALA A 67 1.17 8.48 -5.19
N GLU A 68 1.61 9.19 -6.24
CA GLU A 68 2.99 9.17 -6.73
C GLU A 68 3.99 9.72 -5.72
N LYS A 69 3.60 10.75 -4.96
CA LYS A 69 4.44 11.32 -3.91
C LYS A 69 4.60 10.34 -2.75
N VAL A 70 3.51 9.72 -2.29
CA VAL A 70 3.54 8.73 -1.21
C VAL A 70 4.35 7.52 -1.63
N ALA A 71 4.14 6.99 -2.83
CA ALA A 71 4.92 5.87 -3.36
C ALA A 71 6.43 6.16 -3.32
N LYS A 72 6.86 7.33 -3.81
CA LYS A 72 8.27 7.74 -3.79
C LYS A 72 8.82 7.93 -2.38
N GLU A 73 8.01 8.43 -1.46
CA GLU A 73 8.39 8.59 -0.05
C GLU A 73 8.63 7.21 0.59
N ILE A 74 7.74 6.25 0.35
CA ILE A 74 7.86 4.87 0.83
C ILE A 74 9.08 4.18 0.24
N GLU A 75 9.26 4.22 -1.09
CA GLU A 75 10.44 3.64 -1.75
C GLU A 75 11.77 4.21 -1.23
N SER A 76 11.77 5.49 -0.83
CA SER A 76 12.98 6.13 -0.32
C SER A 76 13.26 5.80 1.15
N LEU A 77 12.22 5.63 1.96
CA LEU A 77 12.37 5.32 3.39
C LEU A 77 12.56 3.83 3.63
N TYR A 78 11.89 3.01 2.83
CA TYR A 78 11.78 1.57 2.97
C TYR A 78 12.13 0.88 1.65
N PRO A 79 13.41 0.89 1.24
CA PRO A 79 13.85 0.31 -0.03
C PRO A 79 13.69 -1.21 -0.09
N GLU A 80 13.45 -1.86 1.05
CA GLU A 80 13.19 -3.30 1.18
C GLU A 80 11.73 -3.65 0.88
N LEU A 81 10.82 -2.66 0.82
CA LEU A 81 9.42 -2.88 0.49
C LEU A 81 9.20 -2.85 -1.02
N ILE A 82 8.30 -3.71 -1.47
CA ILE A 82 7.87 -3.81 -2.87
C ILE A 82 6.67 -2.88 -3.05
N VAL A 83 6.86 -1.79 -3.79
CA VAL A 83 5.82 -0.78 -4.04
C VAL A 83 5.26 -0.93 -5.46
N THR A 84 4.02 -1.41 -5.57
CA THR A 84 3.29 -1.57 -6.83
C THR A 84 2.26 -0.45 -6.99
N ARG A 85 2.18 0.15 -8.18
CA ARG A 85 1.29 1.28 -8.49
C ARG A 85 0.37 0.89 -9.64
N GLU A 86 -0.93 0.91 -9.42
CA GLU A 86 -1.96 0.63 -10.43
C GLU A 86 -2.76 1.92 -10.67
N PHE A 87 -2.89 2.31 -11.95
CA PHE A 87 -3.45 3.59 -12.40
C PHE A 87 -4.49 3.42 -13.50
#